data_AF-A0A098LAE7-F1
#
_entry.id   AF-A0A098LAE7-F1
#
_cell.length_a   1.000
_cell.length_b   1.000
_cell.length_c   1.000
_cell.angle_alpha   90.00
_cell.angle_beta   90.00
_cell.angle_gamma   90.00
#
_symmetry.space_group_name_H-M   'P 1'
#
loop_
_entity.id
_entity.type
_entity.pdbx_description
1 polymer ?
#
loop_
_entity_poly.entity_id
_entity_poly.type
_entity_poly.pdbx_seq_one_letter_code
_entity_poly.pdbx_strand_id
1 'polypeptide(L)' 'MELVEEFKKLVKDNKLNSEVRAQRAGCFDVCAFGPAVVVYPEGIFYGNVQPEDVKEIFDEHIVNNRPVERLKLNF' A
#
# COMPACT_ATOMS: atom_id res chain seq x y z
N MET A 1 -0.49 3.88 12.46
CA MET A 1 0.72 4.62 12.00
C MET A 1 1.81 3.69 11.48
N GLU A 2 1.79 2.42 11.88
CA GLU A 2 2.77 1.40 11.52
C GLU A 2 2.91 1.16 10.01
N LEU A 3 1.79 1.03 9.28
CA LEU A 3 1.82 0.74 7.84
C LEU A 3 2.67 1.72 7.02
N VAL A 4 2.48 3.02 7.23
CA VAL A 4 3.19 4.05 6.43
C VAL A 4 4.68 4.05 6.72
N GLU A 5 5.08 3.85 7.97
CA GLU A 5 6.50 3.80 8.31
C GLU A 5 7.17 2.54 7.75
N GLU A 6 6.47 1.40 7.73
CA GLU A 6 6.98 0.18 7.10
C GLU A 6 7.12 0.33 5.58
N PHE A 7 6.13 0.93 4.89
CA PHE A 7 6.28 1.25 3.46
C PHE A 7 7.47 2.17 3.21
N LYS A 8 7.64 3.24 4.00
CA LYS A 8 8.81 4.15 3.85
C LYS A 8 10.12 3.42 4.06
N LYS A 9 10.18 2.52 5.04
CA LYS A 9 11.37 1.70 5.31
C LYS A 9 11.70 0.82 4.11
N LEU A 10 10.72 0.10 3.56
CA LEU A 10 10.92 -0.74 2.38
C LEU A 10 11.34 0.05 1.14
N VAL A 11 10.71 1.20 0.87
CA VAL A 11 11.10 2.10 -0.23
C VAL A 11 12.56 2.54 -0.08
N LYS A 12 12.98 2.91 1.14
CA LYS A 12 14.37 3.31 1.43
C LYS A 12 15.35 2.15 1.29
N ASP A 13 15.05 1.01 1.87
CA ASP A 13 15.92 -0.18 1.87
C ASP A 13 16.15 -0.69 0.44
N ASN A 14 15.16 -0.54 -0.46
CA ASN A 14 15.25 -0.90 -1.87
C ASN A 14 15.72 0.25 -2.79
N LYS A 15 16.11 1.41 -2.22
CA LYS A 15 16.59 2.59 -2.97
C LYS A 15 15.59 3.16 -3.99
N LEU A 16 14.29 3.00 -3.75
CA LEU A 16 13.21 3.47 -4.65
C LEU A 16 12.70 4.88 -4.31
N ASN A 17 13.41 5.64 -3.47
CA ASN A 17 12.97 6.96 -2.98
C ASN A 17 12.71 8.01 -4.09
N SER A 18 13.30 7.83 -5.28
CA SER A 18 13.09 8.71 -6.44
C SER A 18 11.85 8.35 -7.26
N GLU A 19 11.32 7.14 -7.10
CA GLU A 19 10.26 6.56 -7.94
C GLU A 19 8.97 6.36 -7.15
N VAL A 20 9.09 5.94 -5.89
CA VAL A 20 7.96 5.59 -5.02
C VAL A 20 7.93 6.50 -3.81
N ARG A 21 6.73 7.00 -3.48
CA ARG A 21 6.49 7.79 -2.27
C ARG A 21 5.38 7.15 -1.43
N ALA A 22 5.74 6.77 -0.20
CA ALA A 22 4.77 6.39 0.82
C ALA A 22 4.45 7.58 1.74
N GLN A 23 3.18 7.86 1.98
CA GLN A 23 2.74 8.92 2.88
C GLN A 23 1.39 8.61 3.52
N ARG A 24 1.04 9.35 4.58
CA ARG A 24 -0.30 9.33 5.14
C ARG A 24 -1.25 10.08 4.23
N ALA A 25 -2.48 9.60 4.15
CA ALA A 25 -3.59 10.27 3.50
C ALA A 25 -4.70 10.55 4.52
N GLY A 26 -5.63 11.43 4.13
CA GLY A 26 -6.87 11.67 4.87
C GLY A 26 -7.90 10.55 4.65
N CYS A 27 -9.17 10.88 4.88
CA CYS A 27 -10.27 9.96 4.61
C CYS A 27 -10.37 9.64 3.11
N PHE A 28 -10.60 8.38 2.78
CA PHE A 28 -10.91 7.88 1.44
C PHE A 28 -12.37 7.44 1.29
N ASP A 29 -13.21 7.74 2.28
CA ASP A 29 -14.62 7.31 2.38
C ASP A 29 -14.87 5.79 2.37
N VAL A 30 -13.81 4.99 2.53
CA VAL A 30 -13.86 3.52 2.62
C VAL A 30 -13.67 3.02 4.06
N CYS A 31 -14.23 3.73 5.05
CA CYS A 31 -14.04 3.44 6.47
C CYS A 31 -14.44 1.99 6.86
N ALA A 32 -15.42 1.40 6.17
CA ALA A 32 -15.86 0.02 6.40
C ALA A 32 -14.79 -1.03 6.08
N PHE A 33 -13.74 -0.65 5.34
CA PHE A 33 -12.65 -1.51 4.91
C PHE A 33 -11.30 -1.02 5.44
N GLY A 34 -11.29 -0.20 6.48
CA GLY A 34 -10.06 0.32 7.08
C GLY A 34 -9.28 -0.76 7.87
N PRO A 35 -7.94 -0.68 7.95
CA PRO A 35 -7.06 0.30 7.32
C PRO A 35 -7.00 0.17 5.80
N ALA A 36 -7.08 1.30 5.10
CA ALA A 36 -7.07 1.36 3.64
C ALA A 36 -5.74 1.91 3.11
N VAL A 37 -5.27 1.35 2.00
CA VAL A 37 -4.08 1.80 1.26
C VAL A 37 -4.48 1.94 -0.20
N VAL A 38 -4.04 3.01 -0.87
CA VAL A 38 -4.22 3.17 -2.32
C VAL A 38 -2.86 3.25 -2.98
N VAL A 39 -2.72 2.57 -4.12
CA VAL A 39 -1.52 2.63 -4.97
C VAL A 39 -1.90 3.29 -6.30
N TYR A 40 -1.08 4.25 -6.70
CA TYR A 40 -1.19 5.01 -7.94
C TYR A 40 0.03 4.72 -8.83
N PRO A 41 -0.09 4.81 -10.17
CA PRO A 41 -1.20 5.41 -10.93
C PRO A 41 -2.44 4.55 -11.14
N GLU A 42 -2.40 3.26 -10.80
CA GLU A 42 -3.47 2.28 -11.07
C GLU A 42 -4.79 2.58 -10.33
N GLY A 43 -4.71 3.30 -9.21
CA GLY A 43 -5.88 3.59 -8.37
C GLY A 43 -6.40 2.36 -7.64
N ILE A 44 -5.53 1.40 -7.34
CA ILE A 44 -5.91 0.15 -6.67
C ILE A 44 -6.01 0.40 -5.17
N PHE A 45 -7.19 0.10 -4.62
CA PHE A 45 -7.47 0.16 -3.19
C PHE A 45 -7.26 -1.22 -2.55
N TYR A 46 -6.53 -1.23 -1.45
CA TYR A 46 -6.42 -2.34 -0.51
C TYR A 46 -7.16 -1.98 0.77
N GLY A 47 -7.93 -2.93 1.30
CA GLY A 47 -8.65 -2.78 2.56
C GLY A 47 -8.25 -3.84 3.58
N ASN A 48 -8.64 -3.60 4.83
CA ASN A 48 -8.34 -4.44 5.99
C ASN A 48 -6.84 -4.75 6.15
N VAL A 49 -5.98 -3.86 5.66
CA VAL A 49 -4.53 -4.09 5.58
C VAL A 49 -3.93 -4.16 6.98
N GLN A 50 -3.19 -5.23 7.25
CA GLN A 50 -2.41 -5.43 8.47
C GLN A 50 -0.92 -5.11 8.24
N PRO A 51 -0.12 -4.87 9.30
CA PRO A 51 1.31 -4.63 9.17
C PRO A 51 2.06 -5.74 8.40
N GLU A 52 1.64 -6.99 8.58
CA GLU A 52 2.27 -8.15 7.93
C GLU A 52 2.03 -8.16 6.41
N ASP A 53 0.95 -7.55 5.94
CA ASP A 53 0.59 -7.47 4.53
C ASP A 53 1.45 -6.45 3.75
N VAL A 54 2.08 -5.50 4.45
CA VAL A 54 2.82 -4.39 3.82
C VAL A 54 3.94 -4.91 2.92
N LYS A 55 4.67 -5.93 3.38
CA LYS A 55 5.76 -6.52 2.61
C LYS A 55 5.25 -7.20 1.33
N GLU A 56 4.12 -7.90 1.41
CA GLU A 56 3.51 -8.54 0.24
C GLU A 56 3.03 -7.50 -0.77
N ILE A 57 2.35 -6.43 -0.32
CA ILE A 57 1.92 -5.32 -1.20
C ILE A 57 3.14 -4.65 -1.86
N PHE A 58 4.23 -4.45 -1.12
CA PHE A 58 5.43 -3.84 -1.65
C PHE A 58 6.09 -4.74 -2.71
N ASP A 59 6.37 -6.01 -2.37
CA ASP A 59 7.07 -6.92 -3.26
C ASP A 59 6.24 -7.27 -4.50
N GLU A 60 4.96 -7.60 -4.33
CA GLU A 60 4.11 -8.01 -5.46
C GLU A 60 3.65 -6.80 -6.27
N HIS A 61 3.07 -5.79 -5.63
CA HIS A 61 2.47 -4.69 -6.38
C HIS A 61 3.49 -3.64 -6.80
N ILE A 62 4.24 -3.08 -5.85
CA ILE A 62 5.13 -1.93 -6.12
C ILE A 62 6.35 -2.34 -6.94
N VAL A 63 6.99 -3.48 -6.61
CA VAL A 63 8.20 -3.92 -7.30
C VAL A 63 7.87 -4.71 -8.57
N ASN A 64 6.85 -5.55 -8.53
CA ASN A 64 6.56 -6.52 -9.57
C ASN A 64 5.32 -6.20 -10.44
N ASN A 65 4.61 -5.10 -10.18
CA ASN A 65 3.38 -4.71 -10.88
C ASN A 65 2.29 -5.79 -10.85
N ARG A 66 2.19 -6.56 -9.76
CA ARG A 66 1.17 -7.60 -9.53
C ARG A 66 0.31 -7.25 -8.32
N PRO A 67 -0.94 -6.82 -8.51
CA PRO A 67 -1.83 -6.49 -7.40
C PRO A 67 -2.10 -7.69 -6.48
N VAL A 68 -2.21 -7.41 -5.18
CA VAL A 68 -2.52 -8.43 -4.16
C VAL A 68 -4.03 -8.63 -4.10
N GLU A 69 -4.54 -9.51 -4.96
CA GLU A 69 -6.00 -9.68 -5.17
C GLU A 69 -6.79 -10.02 -3.89
N ARG A 70 -6.19 -10.71 -2.91
CA ARG A 70 -6.86 -11.04 -1.64
C ARG A 70 -7.20 -9.82 -0.77
N LEU A 71 -6.46 -8.72 -0.92
CA LEU A 71 -6.64 -7.48 -0.15
C LEU A 71 -7.37 -6.41 -0.97
N LYS A 72 -7.47 -6.60 -2.28
CA LYS A 72 -8.00 -5.61 -3.22
C LYS A 72 -9.49 -5.42 -2.99
N LEU A 73 -9.89 -4.16 -2.86
CA LEU A 73 -11.29 -3.77 -2.81
C LEU A 73 -11.84 -3.68 -4.23
N ASN A 74 -12.98 -4.33 -4.44
CA ASN A 74 -13.75 -4.25 -5.67
C ASN A 74 -15.06 -3.54 -5.33
N PHE A 75 -15.22 -2.34 -5.87
CA PHE A 75 -16.44 -1.54 -5.81
C PHE A 75 -16.76 -1.01 -7.20
#